data_AF-A0A7G8J1U0-F1
#
_entry.id   AF-A0A7G8J1U0-F1
#
_cell.length_a   1.000
_cell.length_b   1.000
_cell.length_c   1.000
_cell.angle_alpha   90.00
_cell.angle_beta   90.00
_cell.angle_gamma   90.00
#
_symmetry.space_group_name_H-M   'P 1'
#
loop_
_entity.id
_entity.type
_entity.pdbx_description
1 polymer ?
#
loop_
_entity_poly.entity_id
_entity_poly.type
_entity_poly.pdbx_seq_one_letter_code
_entity_poly.pdbx_strand_id
1 'polypeptide(L)'
;MCAYKIAAHAADIARHRPGARDRDDELSRARYAFDWNKQFELSLDPERAKEYHDETLPADIYKQAEFCSMCGPKHCPMQTKITDEDLAGLEQVLKTQGAAELVGVKQDKL
;
A
#
# COMPACT_ATOMS: atom_id res chain seq x y z
N MET A 1 14.29 22.39 0.29
CA MET A 1 14.66 20.99 -0.02
C MET A 1 13.73 20.04 0.75
N CYS A 2 13.07 19.08 0.10
CA CYS A 2 12.12 18.17 0.77
C CYS A 2 12.78 17.28 1.83
N ALA A 3 14.07 16.95 1.69
CA ALA A 3 14.82 16.13 2.63
C ALA A 3 14.77 16.63 4.08
N TYR A 4 14.94 17.95 4.32
CA TYR A 4 14.89 18.51 5.67
C TYR A 4 13.48 18.48 6.28
N LYS A 5 12.43 18.65 5.45
CA LYS A 5 11.04 18.53 5.91
C LYS A 5 10.74 17.10 6.36
N ILE A 6 11.22 16.10 5.60
CA ILE A 6 11.09 14.68 5.97
C ILE A 6 11.80 14.41 7.30
N ALA A 7 13.05 14.86 7.45
CA ALA A 7 13.83 14.66 8.66
C ALA A 7 13.18 15.29 9.90
N ALA A 8 12.69 16.52 9.78
CA ALA A 8 12.00 17.21 10.87
C ALA A 8 10.71 16.48 11.28
N HIS A 9 9.89 16.09 10.31
CA HIS A 9 8.66 15.34 10.54
C HIS A 9 8.90 13.98 11.21
N ALA A 10 9.93 13.26 10.75
CA ALA A 10 10.34 12.00 11.38
C ALA A 10 10.74 12.19 12.85
N ALA A 11 11.46 13.27 13.16
CA ALA A 11 11.81 13.62 14.54
C ALA A 11 10.58 13.98 15.39
N ASP A 12 9.59 14.66 14.81
CA ASP A 12 8.34 15.01 15.48
C ASP A 12 7.52 13.76 15.86
N ILE A 13 7.43 12.78 14.95
CA ILE A 13 6.80 11.48 15.22
C ILE A 13 7.57 10.74 16.33
N ALA A 14 8.89 10.64 16.22
CA ALA A 14 9.72 9.92 17.19
C ALA A 14 9.64 10.52 18.60
N ARG A 15 9.38 11.83 18.71
CA ARG A 15 9.17 12.54 19.98
C ARG A 15 7.72 12.52 20.47
N HIS A 16 6.83 11.80 19.78
CA HIS A 16 5.41 11.73 20.10
C HIS A 16 4.74 13.10 20.20
N ARG A 17 5.10 14.04 19.32
CA ARG A 17 4.41 15.34 19.29
C ARG A 17 2.92 15.15 18.95
N PRO A 18 2.00 15.80 19.69
CA PRO A 18 0.57 15.71 19.39
C PRO A 18 0.27 16.06 17.94
N GLY A 19 -0.50 15.21 17.26
CA GLY A 19 -0.91 15.40 15.86
C GLY A 19 0.18 15.14 14.80
N ALA A 20 1.41 14.82 15.19
CA ALA A 20 2.50 14.60 14.23
C ALA A 20 2.26 13.38 13.32
N ARG A 21 1.45 12.42 13.75
CA ARG A 21 1.15 11.20 12.99
C ARG A 21 -0.11 11.31 12.13
N ASP A 22 -0.97 12.31 12.39
CA ASP A 22 -2.30 12.40 11.78
C ASP A 22 -2.21 12.45 10.24
N ARG A 23 -1.27 13.24 9.69
CA ARG A 23 -1.04 13.30 8.24
C ARG A 23 -0.62 11.95 7.65
N ASP A 24 0.24 11.20 8.35
CA ASP A 24 0.74 9.90 7.90
C ASP A 24 -0.35 8.85 7.94
N ASP A 25 -1.19 8.86 8.98
CA ASP A 25 -2.33 7.96 9.10
C ASP A 25 -3.40 8.27 8.05
N GLU A 26 -3.70 9.55 7.78
CA GLU A 26 -4.59 9.96 6.68
C GLU A 26 -4.04 9.56 5.31
N LEU A 27 -2.75 9.82 5.05
CA LEU A 27 -2.08 9.45 3.80
C LEU A 27 -2.10 7.92 3.61
N SER A 28 -1.88 7.16 4.68
CA SER A 28 -1.89 5.70 4.65
C SER A 28 -3.29 5.15 4.41
N ARG A 29 -4.34 5.77 4.98
CA ARG A 29 -5.73 5.42 4.71
C ARG A 29 -6.10 5.70 3.25
N ALA A 30 -5.72 6.85 2.71
CA ALA A 30 -5.92 7.19 1.30
C ALA A 30 -5.23 6.19 0.37
N ARG A 31 -3.98 5.80 0.70
CA ARG A 31 -3.23 4.79 -0.04
C ARG A 31 -3.93 3.43 -0.05
N TYR A 32 -4.42 2.98 1.11
CA TYR A 32 -5.12 1.69 1.22
C TYR A 32 -6.48 1.70 0.50
N ALA A 33 -7.18 2.83 0.51
CA ALA A 33 -8.46 3.01 -0.17
C ALA A 33 -8.31 3.31 -1.68
N PHE A 34 -7.07 3.36 -2.20
CA PHE A 34 -6.76 3.74 -3.58
C PHE A 34 -7.28 5.12 -4.00
N ASP A 35 -7.43 6.04 -3.04
CA ASP A 35 -7.73 7.44 -3.31
C ASP A 35 -6.43 8.17 -3.70
N TRP A 36 -6.05 8.01 -4.97
CA TRP A 36 -4.82 8.56 -5.53
C TRP A 36 -4.75 10.08 -5.39
N ASN A 37 -5.87 10.78 -5.66
CA ASN A 37 -5.91 12.24 -5.58
C ASN A 37 -5.68 12.72 -4.15
N LYS A 38 -6.32 12.08 -3.17
CA LYS A 38 -6.08 12.40 -1.75
C LYS A 38 -4.66 12.05 -1.32
N GLN A 39 -4.11 10.95 -1.81
CA GLN A 39 -2.73 10.57 -1.53
C GLN A 39 -1.72 11.61 -2.06
N PHE A 40 -1.93 12.16 -3.26
CA PHE A 40 -1.07 13.22 -3.79
C PHE A 40 -1.20 14.52 -2.98
N GLU A 41 -2.42 14.94 -2.67
CA GLU A 41 -2.71 16.14 -1.87
C GLU A 41 -1.99 16.11 -0.51
N LEU A 42 -2.00 14.96 0.18
CA LEU A 42 -1.40 14.78 1.50
C LEU A 42 0.13 14.57 1.48
N SER A 43 0.71 14.42 0.29
CA SER A 43 2.16 14.24 0.14
C SER A 43 2.92 15.55 0.36
N LEU A 44 4.23 15.46 0.64
CA LEU A 44 5.08 16.65 0.82
C LEU A 44 5.34 17.43 -0.48
N ASP A 45 5.12 16.78 -1.63
CA ASP A 45 5.34 17.31 -2.97
C ASP A 45 4.28 16.69 -3.92
N PRO A 46 3.06 17.25 -3.96
CA PRO A 46 1.94 16.68 -4.71
C PRO A 46 2.20 16.56 -6.22
N GLU A 47 2.86 17.55 -6.81
CA GLU A 47 3.16 17.57 -8.24
C GLU A 47 4.09 16.44 -8.62
N ARG A 48 5.18 16.27 -7.86
CA ARG A 48 6.15 15.19 -8.11
C ARG A 48 5.57 13.80 -7.84
N ALA A 49 4.73 13.67 -6.81
CA ALA A 49 4.06 12.41 -6.53
C ALA A 49 3.10 12.00 -7.65
N LYS A 50 2.38 12.97 -8.24
CA LYS A 50 1.52 12.75 -9.39
C LYS A 50 2.31 12.40 -10.64
N GLU A 51 3.38 13.16 -10.93
CA GLU A 51 4.29 12.93 -12.06
C GLU A 51 4.80 11.48 -12.08
N TYR A 52 5.34 10.99 -10.97
CA TYR A 52 5.88 9.63 -10.86
C TYR A 52 4.85 8.52 -11.05
N HIS A 53 3.60 8.75 -10.63
CA HIS A 53 2.53 7.82 -10.95
C HIS A 53 2.23 7.82 -12.45
N ASP A 54 2.12 9.01 -13.03
CA ASP A 54 1.65 9.22 -14.41
C ASP A 54 2.70 8.88 -15.46
N GLU A 55 3.98 8.77 -15.10
CA GLU A 55 5.06 8.26 -15.96
C GLU A 55 4.72 6.91 -16.61
N THR A 56 3.99 6.05 -15.90
CA THR A 56 3.63 4.71 -16.37
C THR A 56 2.12 4.53 -16.58
N LEU A 57 1.30 5.35 -15.91
CA LEU A 57 -0.15 5.28 -15.94
C LEU A 57 -0.75 6.69 -16.16
N PRO A 58 -0.56 7.31 -17.34
CA PRO A 58 -0.85 8.74 -17.56
C PRO A 58 -2.34 9.08 -17.66
N ALA A 59 -3.20 8.09 -17.94
CA ALA A 59 -4.62 8.34 -18.12
C ALA A 59 -5.33 8.55 -16.77
N ASP A 60 -6.20 9.55 -16.68
CA ASP A 60 -6.91 9.90 -15.44
C ASP A 60 -7.75 8.74 -14.87
N ILE A 61 -8.16 7.79 -15.71
CA ILE A 61 -8.86 6.57 -15.28
C ILE A 61 -8.05 5.75 -14.27
N TYR A 62 -6.72 5.81 -14.33
CA TYR A 62 -5.86 5.08 -13.41
C TYR A 62 -5.84 5.68 -12.01
N LYS A 63 -6.37 6.90 -11.82
CA LYS A 63 -6.59 7.48 -10.49
C LYS A 63 -7.77 6.86 -9.74
N GLN A 64 -8.51 5.98 -10.40
CA GLN A 64 -9.56 5.14 -9.80
C GLN A 64 -9.12 3.67 -9.74
N ALA A 65 -7.90 3.35 -10.19
CA ALA A 65 -7.42 1.99 -10.23
C ALA A 65 -6.98 1.52 -8.84
N GLU A 66 -7.36 0.30 -8.47
CA GLU A 66 -6.95 -0.36 -7.24
C GLU A 66 -5.55 -0.99 -7.33
N PHE A 67 -4.67 -0.43 -8.18
CA PHE A 67 -3.30 -0.91 -8.35
C PHE A 67 -2.42 0.20 -8.92
N CYS A 68 -1.10 0.00 -8.84
CA CYS A 68 -0.10 0.81 -9.53
C CYS A 68 0.73 -0.05 -10.49
N SER A 69 1.63 0.58 -11.23
CA SER A 69 2.51 -0.08 -12.20
C SER A 69 3.56 -1.00 -11.56
N MET A 70 3.80 -0.92 -10.25
CA MET A 70 4.82 -1.74 -9.58
C MET A 70 4.48 -3.24 -9.56
N CYS A 71 3.24 -3.57 -9.18
CA CYS A 71 2.78 -4.97 -9.04
C CYS A 71 1.71 -5.35 -10.07
N GLY A 72 1.05 -4.35 -10.67
CA GLY A 72 -0.05 -4.56 -11.60
C GLY A 72 -1.36 -5.03 -10.95
N PRO A 73 -2.39 -5.24 -11.77
CA PRO A 73 -3.78 -5.43 -11.31
C PRO A 73 -4.08 -6.76 -10.62
N LYS A 74 -3.19 -7.76 -10.72
CA LYS A 74 -3.41 -9.10 -10.14
C LYS A 74 -2.63 -9.35 -8.85
N HIS A 75 -1.59 -8.55 -8.59
CA HIS A 75 -0.64 -8.83 -7.52
C HIS A 75 -0.47 -7.64 -6.57
N CYS A 76 -1.41 -6.68 -6.57
CA CYS A 76 -1.38 -5.59 -5.61
C CYS A 76 -1.72 -6.13 -4.21
N PRO A 77 -0.79 -6.09 -3.23
CA PRO A 77 -1.04 -6.66 -1.91
C PRO A 77 -2.12 -5.90 -1.12
N MET A 78 -2.37 -4.63 -1.45
CA MET A 78 -3.43 -3.84 -0.83
C MET A 78 -4.82 -4.20 -1.38
N GLN A 79 -4.88 -4.74 -2.61
CA GLN A 79 -6.10 -5.21 -3.24
C GLN A 79 -6.43 -6.66 -2.86
N THR A 80 -5.40 -7.51 -2.74
CA THR A 80 -5.54 -8.92 -2.37
C THR A 80 -5.96 -9.04 -0.90
N LYS A 81 -7.27 -9.09 -0.66
CA LYS A 81 -7.84 -9.34 0.66
C LYS A 81 -7.74 -10.84 0.95
N ILE A 82 -6.82 -11.21 1.84
CA ILE A 82 -6.80 -12.53 2.45
C ILE A 82 -7.97 -12.58 3.43
N THR A 83 -8.86 -13.57 3.29
CA THR A 83 -10.02 -13.74 4.18
C THR A 83 -9.66 -14.57 5.41
N ASP A 84 -10.48 -14.50 6.46
CA ASP A 84 -10.32 -15.34 7.66
C ASP A 84 -10.43 -16.83 7.29
N GLU A 85 -11.24 -17.17 6.28
CA GLU A 85 -11.34 -18.52 5.73
C GLU A 85 -10.05 -18.95 5.02
N ASP A 86 -9.39 -18.04 4.28
CA ASP A 86 -8.09 -18.33 3.65
C ASP A 86 -7.02 -18.58 4.72
N LEU A 87 -7.02 -17.80 5.82
CA LEU A 87 -6.12 -18.00 6.96
C LEU A 87 -6.42 -19.31 7.70
N ALA A 88 -7.69 -19.64 7.94
CA ALA A 88 -8.08 -20.90 8.56
C ALA A 88 -7.69 -22.10 7.68
N GLY A 89 -7.82 -21.97 6.36
CA GLY A 89 -7.34 -22.96 5.40
C GLY A 89 -5.82 -23.16 5.49
N LEU A 90 -5.05 -22.06 5.56
CA LEU A 90 -3.60 -22.11 5.75
C LEU A 90 -3.22 -22.75 7.09
N GLU A 91 -3.90 -22.41 8.18
CA GLU A 91 -3.68 -23.04 9.49
C GLU A 91 -3.94 -24.53 9.46
N GLN A 92 -4.99 -24.97 8.76
CA GLN A 92 -5.32 -26.38 8.64
C GLN A 92 -4.22 -27.13 7.87
N VAL A 93 -3.77 -26.56 6.75
CA VAL A 93 -2.65 -27.10 5.95
C VAL A 93 -1.38 -27.19 6.80
N LEU A 94 -1.04 -26.11 7.53
CA LEU A 94 0.11 -26.05 8.44
C LEU A 94 0.04 -27.15 9.53
N LYS A 95 -1.14 -27.41 10.09
CA LYS A 95 -1.36 -28.48 11.09
C LYS A 95 -1.23 -29.88 10.50
N THR A 96 -1.64 -30.09 9.24
CA THR A 96 -1.63 -31.42 8.61
C THR A 96 -0.32 -31.79 7.92
N GLN A 97 0.38 -30.85 7.29
CA GLN A 97 1.53 -31.12 6.39
C GLN A 97 2.85 -30.51 6.90
N GLY A 98 2.78 -29.57 7.85
CA GLY A 98 3.95 -28.83 8.32
C GLY A 98 4.48 -27.82 7.29
N ALA A 99 5.20 -26.80 7.75
CA ALA A 99 5.61 -25.65 6.91
C ALA A 99 6.59 -26.00 5.76
N ALA A 100 7.16 -27.21 5.74
CA ALA A 100 8.15 -27.64 4.76
C ALA A 100 7.59 -27.87 3.34
N GLU A 101 6.30 -28.16 3.19
CA GLU A 101 5.66 -28.43 1.88
C GLU A 101 5.03 -27.19 1.22
N LEU A 102 5.07 -26.01 1.84
CA LEU A 102 4.39 -24.79 1.33
C LEU A 102 5.06 -24.15 0.10
N VAL A 103 6.20 -24.66 -0.38
CA VAL A 103 6.89 -24.16 -1.58
C VAL A 103 6.21 -24.72 -2.84
N GLY A 104 4.94 -24.36 -3.08
CA GLY A 104 4.21 -24.92 -4.20
C GLY A 104 2.77 -24.47 -4.42
N VAL A 105 2.31 -23.38 -3.80
CA VAL A 105 0.95 -22.89 -4.04
C VAL A 105 0.90 -22.21 -5.42
N LYS A 106 0.49 -22.97 -6.43
CA LYS A 106 0.00 -22.43 -7.70
C LYS A 106 -1.26 -21.62 -7.40
N GLN A 107 -1.18 -20.30 -7.59
CA GLN A 107 -2.32 -19.41 -7.52
C GLN A 107 -3.18 -19.59 -8.78
N ASP A 108 -3.93 -20.68 -8.85
CA ASP A 108 -4.97 -20.86 -9.86
C ASP A 108 -6.31 -20.41 -9.27
N LYS A 109 -6.57 -19.09 -9.33
CA LYS A 109 -7.94 -18.56 -9.33
C LYS A 109 -8.04 -17.51 -10.46
N LEU A 110 -8.95 -17.84 -11.38
CA LEU A 110 -9.28 -17.18 -12.64
C LEU A 110 -9.74 -15.74 -12.44
#